data_AF-A0A6V7L2D6-F1
#
_entry.id   AF-A0A6V7L2D6-F1
#
_cell.length_a   1.000
_cell.length_b   1.000
_cell.length_c   1.000
_cell.angle_alpha   90.00
_cell.angle_beta   90.00
_cell.angle_gamma   90.00
#
_symmetry.space_group_name_H-M   'P 1'
#
loop_
_entity.id
_entity.type
_entity.pdbx_description
1 polymer ?
#
loop_
_entity_poly.entity_id
_entity_poly.type
_entity_poly.pdbx_seq_one_letter_code
_entity_poly.pdbx_strand_id
1 'polypeptide(L)' 'DINFDSPRGGISLVTEKGRETSSRLMIQNAVPTDTGLYTCKPSNANPSSIRVHVVK' A
#
# COMPACT_ATOMS: atom_id res chain seq x y z
N ASP A 1 -2.87 -10.32 -4.01
CA ASP A 1 -2.82 -8.85 -3.94
C ASP A 1 -3.12 -8.37 -2.54
N ILE A 2 -2.33 -7.40 -2.05
CA ILE A 2 -2.58 -6.73 -0.77
C ILE A 2 -3.28 -5.41 -1.11
N ASN A 3 -4.52 -5.31 -0.67
CA ASN A 3 -5.36 -4.15 -0.88
C ASN A 3 -5.95 -3.69 0.46
N PHE A 4 -6.48 -2.46 0.52
CA PHE A 4 -7.15 -1.94 1.71
C PHE A 4 -8.36 -2.79 2.15
N ASP A 5 -8.95 -3.57 1.23
CA ASP A 5 -10.01 -4.55 1.51
C ASP A 5 -9.49 -5.93 1.93
N SER A 6 -8.22 -6.04 2.36
CA SER A 6 -7.64 -7.32 2.76
C SER A 6 -8.33 -7.89 4.02
N PRO A 7 -8.76 -9.16 4.00
CA PRO A 7 -9.49 -9.79 5.12
C PRO A 7 -8.63 -9.97 6.39
N ARG A 8 -7.33 -9.75 6.28
CA ARG A 8 -6.37 -9.85 7.39
C ARG A 8 -6.59 -8.79 8.47
N GLY A 9 -7.15 -7.62 8.10
CA GLY A 9 -7.20 -6.47 8.98
C GLY A 9 -5.81 -5.85 9.24
N GLY A 10 -5.78 -4.70 9.91
CA GLY A 10 -4.54 -3.96 10.17
C GLY A 10 -3.91 -3.30 8.94
N ILE A 11 -4.61 -3.27 7.81
CA ILE A 11 -4.22 -2.53 6.61
C ILE A 11 -5.06 -1.25 6.55
N SER A 12 -4.41 -0.10 6.43
CA SER A 12 -5.09 1.18 6.23
C SER A 12 -4.46 1.95 5.08
N LEU A 13 -5.29 2.64 4.31
CA LEU A 13 -4.87 3.53 3.24
C LEU A 13 -5.36 4.94 3.57
N VAL A 14 -4.44 5.85 3.80
CA VAL A 14 -4.75 7.27 4.04
C VAL A 14 -4.41 8.05 2.78
N THR A 15 -5.39 8.77 2.25
CA THR A 15 -5.16 9.68 1.13
C THR A 15 -5.33 11.11 1.61
N GLU A 16 -4.25 11.87 1.57
CA GLU A 16 -4.23 13.28 1.90
C GLU A 16 -4.35 14.09 0.61
N LYS A 17 -5.44 14.87 0.51
CA LYS A 17 -5.68 15.75 -0.63
C LYS A 17 -5.18 17.15 -0.28
N GLY A 18 -4.36 17.71 -1.15
CA GLY A 18 -3.80 19.06 -1.02
C GLY A 18 -3.25 19.53 -2.36
N ARG A 19 -2.35 20.52 -2.34
CA ARG A 19 -1.60 20.95 -3.55
C ARG A 19 -0.86 19.77 -4.18
N GLU A 20 -0.32 18.89 -3.35
CA GLU A 20 0.13 17.56 -3.72
C GLU A 20 -0.77 16.55 -3.01
N THR A 21 -1.27 15.58 -3.77
CA THR A 21 -2.05 14.47 -3.20
C THR A 21 -1.08 13.35 -2.85
N SER A 22 -1.07 12.93 -1.60
CA SER A 22 -0.22 11.83 -1.13
C SER A 22 -1.06 10.67 -0.62
N SER A 23 -0.63 9.45 -0.91
CA SER A 23 -1.29 8.23 -0.44
C SER A 23 -0.31 7.44 0.42
N ARG A 24 -0.76 7.03 1.61
CA ARG A 24 0.04 6.28 2.58
C ARG A 24 -0.67 4.97 2.91
N LEU A 25 -0.04 3.86 2.52
CA LEU A 25 -0.46 2.51 2.89
C LEU A 25 0.27 2.09 4.17
N MET A 26 -0.47 1.72 5.20
CA MET A 26 0.08 1.22 6.47
C MET A 26 -0.39 -0.22 6.69
N ILE A 27 0.56 -1.10 7.04
CA ILE A 27 0.30 -2.53 7.27
C ILE A 27 0.82 -2.86 8.67
N GLN A 28 -0.08 -3.22 9.57
CA GLN A 28 0.23 -3.61 10.93
C GLN A 28 0.50 -5.11 11.04
N ASN A 29 1.39 -5.47 11.96
CA ASN A 29 1.80 -6.86 12.24
C ASN A 29 2.35 -7.62 11.02
N ALA A 30 3.04 -6.94 10.09
CA ALA A 30 3.47 -7.50 8.80
C ALA A 30 4.06 -8.92 8.92
N VAL A 31 3.64 -9.83 8.04
CA VAL A 31 4.10 -11.23 8.02
C VAL A 31 4.73 -11.56 6.66
N PRO A 32 5.52 -12.65 6.53
CA PRO A 32 6.23 -12.94 5.29
C PRO A 32 5.35 -13.03 4.03
N THR A 33 4.08 -13.42 4.17
CA THR A 33 3.10 -13.46 3.06
C THR A 33 2.71 -12.08 2.54
N ASP A 34 3.05 -11.01 3.25
CA ASP A 34 2.87 -9.64 2.75
C ASP A 34 3.93 -9.24 1.72
N THR A 35 5.00 -10.02 1.57
CA THR A 35 6.03 -9.79 0.55
C THR A 35 5.40 -9.73 -0.85
N GLY A 36 5.73 -8.70 -1.62
CA GLY A 36 5.11 -8.52 -2.93
C GLY A 36 5.51 -7.26 -3.68
N LEU A 37 4.86 -7.05 -4.81
CA LEU A 37 4.96 -5.83 -5.61
C LEU A 37 3.80 -4.91 -5.26
N TYR A 38 4.11 -3.78 -4.65
CA TYR A 38 3.15 -2.77 -4.24
C TYR A 38 3.10 -1.67 -5.29
N THR A 39 1.91 -1.36 -5.79
CA THR A 39 1.72 -0.37 -6.86
C THR A 39 0.84 0.76 -6.38
N CYS A 40 1.35 1.98 -6.43
CA CYS A 40 0.57 3.20 -6.31
C CYS A 40 -0.02 3.53 -7.69
N LYS A 41 -1.35 3.56 -7.80
CA LYS A 41 -2.06 3.85 -9.04
C LYS A 41 -3.02 5.04 -8.84
N PRO A 42 -2.54 6.29 -8.99
CA PRO A 42 -3.42 7.46 -8.99
C PRO A 42 -4.32 7.48 -10.23
N SER A 43 -5.45 8.18 -10.16
CA SER A 43 -6.41 8.27 -11.27
C SER A 43 -5.96 9.19 -12.41
N ASN A 44 -5.02 10.09 -12.14
CA ASN A 44 -4.62 11.18 -13.03
C ASN A 44 -3.12 11.21 -13.35
N ALA A 45 -2.36 10.18 -12.95
CA ALA A 45 -0.94 10.09 -13.21
C ALA A 45 -0.51 8.63 -13.43
N ASN A 46 0.71 8.45 -13.93
CA ASN A 46 1.25 7.12 -14.18
C ASN A 46 1.42 6.34 -12.87
N PRO A 47 1.14 5.02 -12.88
CA PRO A 47 1.38 4.19 -11.72
C PRO A 47 2.88 4.05 -11.44
N SER A 48 3.22 3.86 -10.17
CA SER A 48 4.58 3.58 -9.72
C SER A 48 4.57 2.38 -8.79
N SER A 49 5.57 1.52 -8.91
CA SER A 49 5.63 0.25 -8.18
C SER A 49 6.93 0.10 -7.41
N ILE A 50 6.85 -0.51 -6.23
CA ILE A 50 7.98 -0.87 -5.37
C ILE A 50 7.86 -2.32 -4.95
N ARG A 51 8.99 -3.01 -4.78
CA ARG A 51 9.02 -4.37 -4.23
C ARG A 51 9.29 -4.30 -2.74
N VAL A 52 8.44 -4.94 -1.95
CA VAL A 52 8.57 -5.04 -0.49
C VAL A 52 8.90 -6.47 -0.11
N HIS A 53 9.84 -6.63 0.81
CA HIS A 53 10.23 -7.91 1.39
C HIS A 53 10.05 -7.85 2.91
N VAL A 54 9.18 -8.70 3.42
CA VAL A 54 8.94 -8.86 4.86
C VAL A 54 9.67 -10.12 5.31
N VAL A 55 10.71 -9.91 6.11
CA VAL A 55 11.51 -10.98 6.72
C VAL A 55 11.06 -11.20 8.16
N LYS A 56 11.31 -12.41 8.68
CA LYS A 56 11.02 -12.78 10.06
C LYS A 56 12.09 -12.26 11.02
#